data_AF-A0A942L4M0-F1
#
_entry.id   AF-A0A942L4M0-F1
#
_cell.length_a   1.000
_cell.length_b   1.000
_cell.length_c   1.000
_cell.angle_alpha   90.00
_cell.angle_beta   90.00
_cell.angle_gamma   90.00
#
_symmetry.space_group_name_H-M   'P 1'
#
loop_
_entity.id
_entity.type
_entity.pdbx_description
1 polymer ?
#
loop_
_entity_poly.entity_id
_entity_poly.type
_entity_poly.pdbx_seq_one_letter_code
_entity_poly.pdbx_strand_id
1 'polypeptide(L)'
;MFDNSSIMVLLNDGNDNPVRLLEVDKATQAAICRAFSDGSVPLLSDKQIVPFDGSYKPNEDEGLSICNFHLPEAITDAVRNPLGLQTFTYSKGAEPDIRAIFIGERAEADNTEIFTVALQRFRKEQYLSTRRFRLFYDQDTFILDNRWGIGITEIIDCVFIQTELRFSSYFYARQIFDLSEYYRSATDAEVQIFSGLDLLSIADKVQFQSMADTWIRRKIAVINDSGVLKNNSATKIKKLAQSCGLEITVENKRLIIPPDKKKVKEILGFLDDEVYKGAFSEETYITNSKRKVQ
;
A
#
# COMPACT_ATOMS: atom_id res chain seq x y z
N MET A 1 5.60 8.72 22.83
CA MET A 1 5.30 9.35 21.53
C MET A 1 3.85 9.76 21.57
N PHE A 2 3.50 10.89 20.96
CA PHE A 2 2.15 11.43 20.87
C PHE A 2 1.50 11.88 22.20
N ASP A 3 2.29 12.15 23.24
CA ASP A 3 1.76 12.50 24.55
C ASP A 3 0.89 13.78 24.47
N ASN A 4 -0.40 13.65 24.79
CA ASN A 4 -1.41 14.71 24.68
C ASN A 4 -1.65 15.26 23.26
N SER A 5 -1.39 14.46 22.22
CA SER A 5 -1.72 14.85 20.84
C SER A 5 -3.22 15.06 20.67
N SER A 6 -3.60 16.02 19.84
CA SER A 6 -5.00 16.16 19.44
C SER A 6 -5.38 15.00 18.52
N ILE A 7 -6.67 14.63 18.54
CA ILE A 7 -7.19 13.56 17.68
C ILE A 7 -7.88 14.19 16.49
N MET A 8 -7.50 13.78 15.28
CA MET A 8 -8.02 14.35 14.05
C MET A 8 -8.76 13.30 13.23
N VAL A 9 -9.77 13.77 12.51
CA VAL A 9 -10.54 13.00 11.53
C VAL A 9 -10.23 13.54 10.15
N LEU A 10 -9.77 12.67 9.26
CA LEU A 10 -9.61 12.95 7.85
C LEU A 10 -10.86 12.47 7.09
N LEU A 11 -11.49 13.36 6.34
CA LEU A 11 -12.71 13.08 5.57
C LEU A 11 -12.40 12.78 4.10
N ASN A 12 -13.28 12.01 3.45
CA ASN A 12 -13.21 11.75 2.00
C ASN A 12 -13.69 12.93 1.16
N ASP A 13 -14.46 13.84 1.77
CA ASP A 13 -15.16 14.91 1.08
C ASP A 13 -14.19 15.89 0.42
N GLY A 14 -14.46 16.26 -0.83
CA GLY A 14 -13.74 17.29 -1.59
C GLY A 14 -13.93 18.72 -1.05
N ASN A 15 -13.95 18.88 0.28
CA ASN A 15 -13.94 20.14 1.00
C ASN A 15 -12.55 20.76 0.98
N ASP A 16 -12.49 22.09 1.03
CA ASP A 16 -11.23 22.85 1.12
C ASP A 16 -10.43 22.53 2.40
N ASN A 17 -11.09 21.99 3.44
CA ASN A 17 -10.44 21.56 4.67
C ASN A 17 -10.90 20.14 5.09
N PRO A 18 -10.18 19.07 4.68
CA PRO A 18 -10.60 17.70 4.90
C PRO A 18 -10.32 17.20 6.32
N VAL A 19 -9.66 17.99 7.17
CA VAL A 19 -9.29 17.60 8.53
C VAL A 19 -10.15 18.32 9.57
N ARG A 20 -10.67 17.56 10.54
CA ARG A 20 -11.44 18.10 11.66
C ARG A 20 -10.93 17.59 13.00
N LEU A 21 -11.10 18.38 14.05
CA LEU A 21 -10.72 18.02 15.42
C LEU A 21 -11.78 17.10 16.03
N LEU A 22 -11.40 15.91 16.48
CA LEU A 22 -12.26 15.05 17.30
C LEU A 22 -12.11 15.42 18.77
N GLU A 23 -13.03 16.24 19.27
CA GLU A 23 -13.05 16.60 20.69
C GLU A 23 -13.53 15.43 21.56
N VAL A 24 -12.74 15.11 22.57
CA VAL A 24 -13.03 14.12 23.61
C VAL A 24 -12.53 14.66 24.96
N ASP A 25 -12.97 14.05 26.06
CA ASP A 25 -12.43 14.40 27.37
C ASP A 25 -10.94 14.01 27.50
N LYS A 26 -10.24 14.64 28.44
CA LYS A 26 -8.80 14.45 28.65
C LYS A 26 -8.39 13.00 28.93
N ALA A 27 -9.22 12.24 29.65
CA ALA A 27 -8.90 10.86 29.97
C ALA A 27 -9.00 9.98 28.71
N THR A 28 -10.05 10.17 27.92
CA THR A 28 -10.23 9.50 26.63
C THR A 28 -9.13 9.89 25.63
N GLN A 29 -8.75 11.17 25.57
CA GLN A 29 -7.65 11.63 24.72
C GLN A 29 -6.33 10.91 25.04
N ALA A 30 -5.97 10.87 26.33
CA ALA A 30 -4.75 10.20 26.78
C ALA A 30 -4.77 8.68 26.46
N ALA A 31 -5.93 8.03 26.61
CA ALA A 31 -6.10 6.63 26.28
C ALA A 31 -5.91 6.35 24.78
N ILE A 32 -6.49 7.19 23.91
CA ILE A 32 -6.33 7.06 22.45
C ILE A 32 -4.88 7.34 22.04
N CYS A 33 -4.24 8.37 22.58
CA CYS A 33 -2.84 8.68 22.28
C CYS A 33 -1.92 7.50 22.64
N ARG A 34 -2.16 6.88 23.81
CA ARG A 34 -1.43 5.68 24.24
C ARG A 34 -1.66 4.51 23.28
N ALA A 35 -2.92 4.21 22.94
CA ALA A 35 -3.26 3.14 22.01
C ALA A 35 -2.59 3.32 20.64
N PHE A 36 -2.56 4.55 20.12
CA PHE A 36 -1.89 4.85 18.86
C PHE A 36 -0.36 4.79 18.98
N SER A 37 0.22 5.21 20.10
CA SER A 37 1.66 5.04 20.37
C SER A 37 2.02 3.56 20.39
N ASP A 38 1.31 2.74 21.15
CA ASP A 38 1.54 1.30 21.28
C ASP A 38 1.33 0.60 19.93
N GLY A 39 0.25 0.94 19.21
CA GLY A 39 -0.04 0.40 17.88
C GLY A 39 0.95 0.83 16.78
N SER A 40 1.73 1.90 17.01
CA SER A 40 2.77 2.36 16.08
C SER A 40 4.09 1.61 16.25
N VAL A 41 4.37 1.04 17.42
CA VAL A 41 5.62 0.35 17.76
C VAL A 41 6.03 -0.68 16.69
N PRO A 42 5.12 -1.53 16.15
CA PRO A 42 5.48 -2.48 15.11
C PRO A 42 6.13 -1.83 13.88
N LEU A 43 5.64 -0.67 13.43
CA LEU A 43 6.17 0.03 12.25
C LEU A 43 7.38 0.92 12.57
N LEU A 44 7.65 1.18 13.85
CA LEU A 44 8.76 2.02 14.30
C LEU A 44 10.02 1.21 14.61
N SER A 45 9.88 0.11 15.35
CA SER A 45 11.01 -0.65 15.90
C SER A 45 10.94 -2.16 15.72
N ASP A 46 9.76 -2.78 15.75
CA ASP A 46 9.70 -4.24 15.89
C ASP A 46 9.76 -4.97 14.55
N LYS A 47 9.19 -4.36 13.50
CA LYS A 47 9.21 -4.94 12.16
C LYS A 47 10.47 -4.57 11.42
N GLN A 48 10.97 -5.50 10.62
CA GLN A 48 11.96 -5.18 9.61
C GLN A 48 11.30 -4.37 8.49
N ILE A 49 11.76 -3.12 8.31
CA ILE A 49 11.24 -2.22 7.28
C ILE A 49 11.99 -2.45 5.97
N VAL A 50 11.24 -2.74 4.91
CA VAL A 50 11.74 -2.98 3.56
C VAL A 50 11.22 -1.88 2.62
N PRO A 51 12.05 -1.29 1.75
CA PRO A 51 11.59 -0.33 0.77
C PRO A 51 10.47 -0.90 -0.11
N PHE A 52 9.42 -0.11 -0.31
CA PHE A 52 8.31 -0.46 -1.17
C PHE A 52 8.70 -0.36 -2.65
N ASP A 53 8.59 -1.47 -3.36
CA ASP A 53 8.85 -1.60 -4.80
C ASP A 53 7.57 -1.95 -5.59
N GLY A 54 6.44 -2.06 -4.90
CA GLY A 54 5.17 -2.53 -5.45
C GLY A 54 5.03 -4.05 -5.56
N SER A 55 6.13 -4.81 -5.72
CA SER A 55 6.17 -6.28 -5.93
C SER A 55 6.13 -7.06 -4.65
N TYR A 56 6.81 -6.57 -3.64
CA TYR A 56 6.99 -7.30 -2.41
C TYR A 56 5.74 -7.25 -1.53
N LYS A 57 5.37 -8.41 -0.99
CA LYS A 57 4.36 -8.51 0.06
C LYS A 57 5.09 -8.86 1.38
N PRO A 58 5.06 -7.98 2.39
CA PRO A 58 5.77 -8.22 3.64
C PRO A 58 5.17 -9.39 4.40
N ASN A 59 6.02 -10.09 5.15
CA ASN A 59 5.61 -11.05 6.17
C ASN A 59 5.04 -10.33 7.42
N GLU A 60 4.55 -11.09 8.39
CA GLU A 60 3.93 -10.52 9.60
C GLU A 60 4.90 -9.67 10.43
N ASP A 61 6.18 -10.06 10.45
CA ASP A 61 7.31 -9.40 11.10
C ASP A 61 7.99 -8.33 10.22
N GLU A 62 7.46 -8.05 9.03
CA GLU A 62 7.98 -7.03 8.12
C GLU A 62 6.99 -5.88 7.93
N GLY A 63 7.53 -4.73 7.57
CA GLY A 63 6.80 -3.54 7.11
C GLY A 63 7.38 -3.04 5.79
N LEU A 64 6.60 -2.24 5.10
CA LEU A 64 7.02 -1.56 3.87
C LEU A 64 7.25 -0.08 4.16
N SER A 65 8.10 0.57 3.35
CA SER A 65 8.26 2.01 3.42
C SER A 65 8.38 2.71 2.08
N ILE A 66 7.90 3.95 2.03
CA ILE A 66 8.12 4.89 0.94
C ILE A 66 8.96 6.03 1.49
N CYS A 67 10.20 6.14 1.01
CA CYS A 67 11.12 7.23 1.36
C CYS A 67 10.76 8.51 0.60
N ASN A 68 11.10 9.66 1.18
CA ASN A 68 10.79 11.00 0.63
C ASN A 68 9.29 11.19 0.34
N PHE A 69 8.44 10.57 1.16
CA PHE A 69 7.00 10.77 1.10
C PHE A 69 6.66 12.16 1.61
N HIS A 70 5.86 12.90 0.85
CA HIS A 70 5.37 14.21 1.27
C HIS A 70 4.00 14.03 1.90
N LEU A 71 3.89 14.28 3.20
CA LEU A 71 2.58 14.33 3.85
C LEU A 71 1.74 15.46 3.24
N PRO A 72 0.43 15.24 3.00
CA PRO A 72 -0.47 16.30 2.60
C PRO A 72 -0.43 17.48 3.57
N GLU A 73 -0.39 18.72 3.05
CA GLU A 73 -0.32 19.95 3.86
C GLU A 73 -1.46 20.03 4.88
N ALA A 74 -2.67 19.59 4.51
CA ALA A 74 -3.80 19.54 5.42
C ALA A 74 -3.53 18.72 6.70
N ILE A 75 -2.69 17.68 6.64
CA ILE A 75 -2.30 16.88 7.81
C ILE A 75 -1.22 17.60 8.61
N THR A 76 -0.17 18.13 7.97
CA THR A 76 0.91 18.82 8.69
C THR A 76 0.43 20.10 9.35
N ASP A 77 -0.44 20.86 8.68
CA ASP A 77 -1.08 22.06 9.23
C ASP A 77 -1.99 21.74 10.42
N ALA A 78 -2.75 20.63 10.33
CA ALA A 78 -3.59 20.15 11.41
C ALA A 78 -2.77 19.74 12.66
N VAL A 79 -1.63 19.07 12.46
CA VAL A 79 -0.72 18.74 13.56
C VAL A 79 -0.06 19.99 14.14
N ARG A 80 0.27 20.97 13.30
CA ARG A 80 0.89 22.24 13.72
C ARG A 80 -0.07 23.10 14.55
N ASN A 81 -1.33 23.20 14.15
CA ASN A 81 -2.33 24.04 14.82
C ASN A 81 -3.67 23.31 14.99
N PRO A 82 -3.75 22.31 15.89
CA PRO A 82 -4.96 21.50 16.06
C PRO A 82 -6.15 22.29 16.62
N LEU A 83 -5.90 23.30 17.45
CA LEU A 83 -6.95 24.15 18.03
C LEU A 83 -7.59 25.11 17.01
N GLY A 84 -6.93 25.32 15.87
CA GLY A 84 -7.48 26.10 14.75
C GLY A 84 -8.42 25.30 13.83
N LEU A 85 -8.54 23.99 14.04
CA LEU A 85 -9.38 23.12 13.22
C LEU A 85 -10.85 23.26 13.59
N GLN A 86 -11.72 23.05 12.61
CA GLN A 86 -13.14 22.89 12.88
C GLN A 86 -13.38 21.59 13.65
N THR A 87 -14.19 21.66 14.72
CA THR A 87 -14.61 20.47 15.46
C THR A 87 -15.44 19.54 14.58
N PHE A 88 -15.17 18.24 14.67
CA PHE A 88 -15.92 17.20 14.00
C PHE A 88 -17.31 17.05 14.65
N THR A 89 -18.36 17.27 13.87
CA THR A 89 -19.75 17.24 14.34
C THR A 89 -20.60 16.31 13.50
N TYR A 90 -21.49 15.56 14.14
CA TYR A 90 -22.53 14.79 13.46
C TYR A 90 -23.82 15.61 13.30
N SER A 91 -24.42 15.55 12.11
CA SER A 91 -25.74 16.13 11.82
C SER A 91 -26.64 15.07 11.20
N LYS A 92 -27.90 14.96 11.68
CA LYS A 92 -28.84 13.85 11.38
C LYS A 92 -29.30 13.73 9.91
N GLY A 93 -28.71 14.46 8.97
CA GLY A 93 -29.02 14.41 7.53
C GLY A 93 -27.84 14.12 6.61
N ALA A 94 -26.62 14.04 7.15
CA ALA A 94 -25.40 13.74 6.41
C ALA A 94 -24.45 12.96 7.33
N GLU A 95 -24.38 11.64 7.15
CA GLU A 95 -23.36 10.84 7.83
C GLU A 95 -21.98 11.21 7.26
N PRO A 96 -21.02 11.64 8.10
CA PRO A 96 -19.70 12.04 7.61
C PRO A 96 -18.99 10.87 6.95
N ASP A 97 -18.33 11.10 5.81
CA ASP A 97 -17.50 10.09 5.16
C ASP A 97 -16.06 10.17 5.69
N ILE A 98 -15.81 9.48 6.79
CA ILE A 98 -14.49 9.41 7.43
C ILE A 98 -13.56 8.47 6.62
N ARG A 99 -12.41 9.00 6.21
CA ARG A 99 -11.32 8.27 5.57
C ARG A 99 -10.37 7.64 6.58
N ALA A 100 -9.94 8.42 7.57
CA ALA A 100 -8.96 8.00 8.57
C ALA A 100 -9.09 8.79 9.87
N ILE A 101 -8.58 8.22 10.95
CA ILE A 101 -8.34 8.91 12.22
C ILE A 101 -6.82 8.94 12.42
N PHE A 102 -6.30 10.09 12.84
CA PHE A 102 -4.88 10.23 13.06
C PHE A 102 -4.56 11.10 14.27
N ILE A 103 -3.36 10.90 14.79
CA ILE A 103 -2.71 11.80 15.75
C ILE A 103 -1.32 12.10 15.25
N GLY A 104 -0.76 13.24 15.63
CA GLY A 104 0.60 13.58 15.28
C GLY A 104 1.23 14.52 16.28
N GLU A 105 2.56 14.48 16.30
CA GLU A 105 3.40 15.39 17.05
C GLU A 105 4.37 16.10 16.11
N ARG A 106 4.76 17.31 16.51
CA ARG A 106 5.74 18.13 15.83
C ARG A 106 6.90 18.36 16.79
N ALA A 107 8.11 18.04 16.34
CA ALA A 107 9.35 18.44 16.97
C ALA A 107 10.04 19.50 16.11
N GLU A 108 10.86 20.34 16.74
CA GLU A 108 11.76 21.26 16.03
C GLU A 108 13.20 20.77 16.22
N ALA A 109 13.93 20.56 15.13
CA ALA A 109 15.35 20.24 15.14
C ALA A 109 16.04 21.04 14.03
N ASP A 110 17.15 21.70 14.35
CA ASP A 110 17.96 22.47 13.38
C ASP A 110 17.15 23.45 12.51
N ASN A 111 16.25 24.22 13.13
CA ASN A 111 15.30 25.14 12.47
C ASN A 111 14.37 24.47 11.43
N THR A 112 14.20 23.15 11.51
CA THR A 112 13.32 22.37 10.64
C THR A 112 12.25 21.69 11.50
N GLU A 113 11.00 21.73 11.03
CA GLU A 113 9.90 20.99 11.65
C GLU A 113 9.99 19.51 11.25
N ILE A 114 9.98 18.63 12.24
CA ILE A 114 9.91 17.18 12.05
C ILE A 114 8.55 16.72 12.56
N PHE A 115 7.79 16.05 11.68
CA PHE A 115 6.50 15.50 12.00
C PHE A 115 6.59 13.99 12.18
N THR A 116 5.89 13.50 13.19
CA THR A 116 5.56 12.08 13.34
C THR A 116 4.04 11.96 13.38
N VAL A 117 3.45 11.08 12.58
CA VAL A 117 1.99 10.94 12.47
C VAL A 117 1.61 9.46 12.42
N ALA A 118 0.67 9.04 13.26
CA ALA A 118 0.11 7.70 13.25
C ALA A 118 -1.32 7.75 12.70
N LEU A 119 -1.60 6.91 11.69
CA LEU A 119 -2.87 6.91 10.97
C LEU A 119 -3.53 5.54 11.02
N GLN A 120 -4.81 5.56 11.40
CA GLN A 120 -5.73 4.43 11.32
C GLN A 120 -6.73 4.68 10.20
N ARG A 121 -6.83 3.73 9.27
CA ARG A 121 -7.88 3.77 8.26
C ARG A 121 -9.24 3.56 8.91
N PHE A 122 -10.20 4.39 8.57
CA PHE A 122 -11.56 4.25 9.06
C PHE A 122 -12.35 3.25 8.20
N ARG A 123 -13.06 2.33 8.86
CA ARG A 123 -13.83 1.26 8.22
C ARG A 123 -15.32 1.43 8.47
N LYS A 124 -16.16 0.91 7.59
CA LYS A 124 -17.63 1.04 7.72
C LYS A 124 -18.17 0.43 9.01
N GLU A 125 -17.51 -0.62 9.50
CA GLU A 125 -17.86 -1.30 10.75
C GLU A 125 -17.60 -0.45 11.99
N GLN A 126 -16.75 0.59 11.87
CA GLN A 126 -16.50 1.53 12.95
C GLN A 126 -17.62 2.57 13.11
N TYR A 127 -18.51 2.74 12.12
CA TYR A 127 -19.75 3.46 12.37
C TYR A 127 -20.66 2.59 13.22
N LEU A 128 -20.85 2.99 14.48
CA LEU A 128 -21.79 2.31 15.38
C LEU A 128 -23.23 2.51 14.88
N SER A 129 -23.48 3.57 14.10
CA SER A 129 -24.82 3.98 13.66
C SER A 129 -25.46 3.16 12.53
N THR A 130 -24.66 2.41 11.76
CA THR A 130 -25.05 1.95 10.41
C THR A 130 -25.78 0.60 10.36
N ARG A 131 -26.06 -0.05 11.49
CA ARG A 131 -26.75 -1.36 11.53
C ARG A 131 -28.02 -1.34 12.39
N ARG A 132 -29.01 -2.14 11.97
CA ARG A 132 -30.42 -2.09 12.45
C ARG A 132 -30.61 -2.31 13.95
N PHE A 133 -29.71 -3.05 14.62
CA PHE A 133 -29.82 -3.34 16.05
C PHE A 133 -28.46 -3.18 16.74
N ARG A 134 -28.30 -2.08 17.49
CA ARG A 134 -27.16 -1.85 18.40
C ARG A 134 -27.61 -2.17 19.80
N LEU A 135 -27.20 -3.33 20.29
CA LEU A 135 -27.60 -3.79 21.61
C LEU A 135 -26.48 -3.50 22.60
N PHE A 136 -26.77 -2.67 23.60
CA PHE A 136 -25.89 -2.45 24.74
C PHE A 136 -26.43 -3.22 25.93
N TYR A 137 -25.54 -3.90 26.64
CA TYR A 137 -25.90 -4.62 27.85
C TYR A 137 -26.03 -3.61 28.99
N ASP A 138 -27.21 -3.56 29.59
CA ASP A 138 -27.51 -2.72 30.74
C ASP A 138 -28.53 -3.44 31.63
N GLN A 139 -28.31 -3.43 32.94
CA GLN A 139 -29.19 -4.04 33.95
C GLN A 139 -29.71 -5.44 33.55
N ASP A 140 -28.79 -6.35 33.24
CA ASP A 140 -29.09 -7.74 32.88
C ASP A 140 -29.93 -7.99 31.62
N THR A 141 -30.04 -6.99 30.75
CA THR A 141 -30.69 -7.13 29.45
C THR A 141 -29.98 -6.34 28.36
N PHE A 142 -30.36 -6.59 27.11
CA PHE A 142 -29.87 -5.85 25.96
C PHE A 142 -30.86 -4.76 25.55
N ILE A 143 -30.39 -3.51 25.48
CA ILE A 143 -31.18 -2.35 25.10
C ILE A 143 -30.73 -1.85 23.73
N LEU A 144 -31.69 -1.52 22.86
CA LEU A 144 -31.42 -0.90 21.58
C LEU A 144 -30.99 0.57 21.76
N ASP A 145 -29.79 0.91 21.31
CA ASP A 145 -29.30 2.28 21.29
C ASP A 145 -29.37 2.90 19.89
N ASN A 146 -29.82 4.15 19.82
CA ASN A 146 -29.97 4.89 18.58
C ASN A 146 -28.94 6.02 18.40
N ARG A 147 -28.09 6.28 19.40
CA ARG A 147 -27.05 7.33 19.38
C ARG A 147 -26.03 7.06 18.29
N TRP A 148 -25.74 8.07 17.47
CA TRP A 148 -24.65 8.00 16.51
C TRP A 148 -23.31 7.96 17.26
N GLY A 149 -22.37 7.18 16.75
CA GLY A 149 -21.06 7.05 17.34
C GLY A 149 -20.10 6.35 16.40
N ILE A 150 -18.81 6.46 16.70
CA ILE A 150 -17.73 5.83 15.97
C ILE A 150 -16.86 5.02 16.94
N GLY A 151 -16.33 3.90 16.47
CA GLY A 151 -15.31 3.12 17.15
C GLY A 151 -13.91 3.53 16.69
N ILE A 152 -12.97 3.62 17.62
CA ILE A 152 -11.54 3.79 17.36
C ILE A 152 -10.85 2.49 17.78
N THR A 153 -9.95 1.98 16.95
CA THR A 153 -9.24 0.73 17.23
C THR A 153 -7.78 1.00 17.63
N GLU A 154 -7.05 -0.05 18.01
CA GLU A 154 -5.61 0.03 18.31
C GLU A 154 -4.74 -0.27 17.07
N ILE A 155 -5.36 -0.60 15.92
CA ILE A 155 -4.65 -0.94 14.69
C ILE A 155 -4.19 0.34 14.00
N ILE A 156 -2.88 0.47 13.80
CA ILE A 156 -2.26 1.56 13.03
C ILE A 156 -1.88 1.02 11.65
N ASP A 157 -2.48 1.58 10.61
CA ASP A 157 -2.25 1.16 9.23
C ASP A 157 -1.00 1.81 8.63
N CYS A 158 -0.70 3.06 9.04
CA CYS A 158 0.45 3.81 8.57
C CYS A 158 1.09 4.64 9.70
N VAL A 159 2.42 4.75 9.67
CA VAL A 159 3.18 5.70 10.48
C VAL A 159 4.04 6.53 9.54
N PHE A 160 3.90 7.85 9.60
CA PHE A 160 4.85 8.77 8.99
C PHE A 160 5.88 9.18 10.02
N ILE A 161 7.16 9.04 9.69
CA ILE A 161 8.28 9.45 10.53
C ILE A 161 9.38 10.06 9.66
N GLN A 162 9.85 11.25 10.03
CA GLN A 162 10.83 12.03 9.27
C GLN A 162 10.34 12.37 7.85
N THR A 163 10.73 11.59 6.85
CA THR A 163 10.30 11.70 5.44
C THR A 163 9.82 10.36 4.89
N GLU A 164 9.54 9.40 5.76
CA GLU A 164 9.23 8.02 5.39
C GLU A 164 7.79 7.67 5.82
N LEU A 165 7.00 7.18 4.86
CA LEU A 165 5.71 6.57 5.16
C LEU A 165 5.89 5.06 5.31
N ARG A 166 5.67 4.54 6.52
CA ARG A 166 5.76 3.10 6.83
C ARG A 166 4.37 2.49 6.97
N PHE A 167 4.19 1.28 6.45
CA PHE A 167 2.90 0.57 6.50
C PHE A 167 3.08 -0.94 6.35
N SER A 168 2.16 -1.73 6.91
CA SER A 168 2.20 -3.21 6.76
C SER A 168 1.46 -3.71 5.51
N SER A 169 0.64 -2.87 4.88
CA SER A 169 -0.20 -3.26 3.74
C SER A 169 -0.43 -2.09 2.80
N TYR A 170 0.10 -2.19 1.58
CA TYR A 170 -0.18 -1.21 0.53
C TYR A 170 -1.69 -1.05 0.28
N PHE A 171 -2.44 -2.15 0.33
CA PHE A 171 -3.89 -2.13 0.11
C PHE A 171 -4.64 -1.28 1.16
N TYR A 172 -4.15 -1.23 2.40
CA TYR A 172 -4.75 -0.38 3.44
C TYR A 172 -4.19 1.05 3.37
N ALA A 173 -2.88 1.22 3.16
CA ALA A 173 -2.24 2.52 3.04
C ALA A 173 -2.84 3.37 1.89
N ARG A 174 -3.10 2.75 0.72
CA ARG A 174 -3.72 3.41 -0.45
C ARG A 174 -5.17 3.87 -0.25
N GLN A 175 -5.80 3.51 0.87
CA GLN A 175 -7.15 3.98 1.21
C GLN A 175 -7.09 5.23 2.09
N ILE A 176 -5.93 5.55 2.67
CA ILE A 176 -5.68 6.80 3.40
C ILE A 176 -5.05 7.82 2.46
N PHE A 177 -4.05 7.39 1.69
CA PHE A 177 -3.28 8.24 0.78
C PHE A 177 -3.46 7.80 -0.68
N ASP A 178 -3.35 8.75 -1.60
CA ASP A 178 -3.08 8.40 -2.99
C ASP A 178 -1.61 7.98 -3.12
N LEU A 179 -1.41 6.67 -3.32
CA LEU A 179 -0.08 6.08 -3.47
C LEU A 179 0.19 5.64 -4.91
N SER A 180 -0.65 6.05 -5.86
CA SER A 180 -0.56 5.62 -7.26
C SER A 180 0.79 6.00 -7.91
N GLU A 181 1.36 7.14 -7.55
CA GLU A 181 2.66 7.61 -8.04
C GLU A 181 3.82 6.70 -7.60
N TYR A 182 3.69 6.04 -6.45
CA TYR A 182 4.68 5.09 -5.93
C TYR A 182 4.44 3.67 -6.48
N TYR A 183 3.38 3.47 -7.25
CA TYR A 183 3.02 2.19 -7.85
C TYR A 183 3.37 2.18 -9.34
N ARG A 184 4.66 1.94 -9.64
CA ARG A 184 5.13 1.93 -11.03
C ARG A 184 4.47 0.81 -11.84
N SER A 185 3.64 1.22 -12.79
CA SER A 185 2.95 0.33 -13.74
C SER A 185 3.13 0.89 -15.14
N ALA A 186 3.45 0.04 -16.10
CA ALA A 186 3.60 0.47 -17.48
C ALA A 186 2.30 1.09 -18.01
N THR A 187 2.43 2.31 -18.54
CA THR A 187 1.42 3.00 -19.33
C THR A 187 1.11 2.24 -20.61
N ASP A 188 -0.01 2.56 -21.28
CA ASP A 188 -0.34 1.96 -22.59
C ASP A 188 0.79 2.16 -23.62
N ALA A 189 1.41 3.34 -23.61
CA ALA A 189 2.54 3.66 -24.45
C ALA A 189 3.75 2.77 -24.13
N GLU A 190 4.08 2.55 -22.85
CA GLU A 190 5.18 1.66 -22.46
C GLU A 190 4.89 0.19 -22.78
N VAL A 191 3.65 -0.28 -22.65
CA VAL A 191 3.26 -1.63 -23.07
C VAL A 191 3.39 -1.77 -24.59
N GLN A 192 3.02 -0.74 -25.36
CA GLN A 192 3.19 -0.72 -26.81
C GLN A 192 4.66 -0.75 -27.20
N ILE A 193 5.50 0.08 -26.57
CA ILE A 193 6.96 0.10 -26.79
C ILE A 193 7.57 -1.26 -26.43
N PHE A 194 7.22 -1.83 -25.28
CA PHE A 194 7.67 -3.15 -24.85
C PHE A 194 7.30 -4.22 -25.89
N SER A 195 6.04 -4.25 -26.34
CA SER A 195 5.59 -5.19 -27.36
C SER A 195 6.23 -4.97 -28.74
N GLY A 196 6.85 -3.81 -28.93
CA GLY A 196 7.58 -3.41 -30.14
C GLY A 196 9.07 -3.69 -30.10
N LEU A 197 9.63 -4.13 -28.98
CA LEU A 197 11.06 -4.39 -28.86
C LEU A 197 11.52 -5.45 -29.87
N ASP A 198 12.61 -5.18 -30.58
CA ASP A 198 13.18 -6.08 -31.59
C ASP A 198 13.57 -7.45 -31.04
N LEU A 199 13.83 -7.52 -29.73
CA LEU A 199 14.16 -8.76 -29.05
C LEU A 199 12.93 -9.66 -28.80
N LEU A 200 11.71 -9.13 -28.91
CA LEU A 200 10.47 -9.85 -28.65
C LEU A 200 9.74 -10.18 -29.95
N SER A 201 9.06 -11.33 -29.96
CA SER A 201 8.15 -11.75 -31.01
C SER A 201 6.80 -12.05 -30.37
N ILE A 202 5.85 -11.14 -30.57
CA ILE A 202 4.47 -11.24 -30.10
C ILE A 202 3.59 -11.31 -31.34
N ALA A 203 2.87 -12.41 -31.51
CA ALA A 203 2.06 -12.66 -32.72
C ALA A 203 0.91 -11.65 -32.87
N ASP A 204 0.20 -11.36 -31.77
CA ASP A 204 -0.87 -10.38 -31.73
C ASP A 204 -0.61 -9.35 -30.62
N LYS A 205 -0.12 -8.17 -31.03
CA LYS A 205 0.19 -7.08 -30.11
C LYS A 205 -1.07 -6.46 -29.49
N VAL A 206 -2.19 -6.47 -30.20
CA VAL A 206 -3.47 -5.94 -29.71
C VAL A 206 -4.01 -6.86 -28.62
N GLN A 207 -3.97 -8.17 -28.85
CA GLN A 207 -4.31 -9.16 -27.83
C GLN A 207 -3.39 -9.02 -26.60
N PHE A 208 -2.08 -8.87 -26.80
CA PHE A 208 -1.12 -8.68 -25.70
C PHE A 208 -1.44 -7.43 -24.86
N GLN A 209 -1.74 -6.31 -25.50
CA GLN A 209 -2.16 -5.08 -24.82
C GLN A 209 -3.46 -5.29 -24.01
N SER A 210 -4.45 -5.99 -24.59
CA SER A 210 -5.72 -6.27 -23.93
C SER A 210 -5.59 -7.21 -22.72
N MET A 211 -4.63 -8.15 -22.75
CA MET A 211 -4.40 -9.09 -21.64
C MET A 211 -3.54 -8.50 -20.51
N ALA A 212 -2.86 -7.38 -20.78
CA ALA A 212 -1.93 -6.73 -19.87
C ALA A 212 -2.65 -6.10 -18.67
N ASP A 213 -2.96 -6.95 -17.69
CA ASP A 213 -3.49 -6.57 -16.40
C ASP A 213 -2.45 -5.81 -15.56
N THR A 214 -2.88 -5.31 -14.40
CA THR A 214 -2.01 -4.58 -13.47
C THR A 214 -0.73 -5.35 -13.13
N TRP A 215 -0.76 -6.68 -13.02
CA TRP A 215 0.43 -7.46 -12.73
C TRP A 215 1.41 -7.45 -13.93
N ILE A 216 0.90 -7.69 -15.14
CA ILE A 216 1.73 -7.68 -16.36
C ILE A 216 2.36 -6.31 -16.60
N ARG A 217 1.59 -5.23 -16.44
CA ARG A 217 2.08 -3.86 -16.63
C ARG A 217 3.19 -3.49 -15.65
N ARG A 218 3.09 -3.99 -14.41
CA ARG A 218 4.15 -3.80 -13.42
C ARG A 218 5.42 -4.52 -13.80
N LYS A 219 5.33 -5.79 -14.22
CA LYS A 219 6.51 -6.53 -14.70
C LYS A 219 7.14 -5.85 -15.91
N ILE A 220 6.35 -5.34 -16.84
CA ILE A 220 6.86 -4.55 -17.97
C ILE A 220 7.63 -3.32 -17.48
N ALA A 221 7.12 -2.58 -16.49
CA ALA A 221 7.81 -1.43 -15.94
C ALA A 221 9.17 -1.82 -15.32
N VAL A 222 9.21 -2.85 -14.48
CA VAL A 222 10.46 -3.30 -13.85
C VAL A 222 11.47 -3.83 -14.89
N ILE A 223 11.02 -4.59 -15.88
CA ILE A 223 11.85 -5.09 -16.98
C ILE A 223 12.42 -3.94 -17.83
N ASN A 224 11.64 -2.89 -18.06
CA ASN A 224 12.08 -1.70 -18.79
C ASN A 224 13.16 -0.94 -18.00
N ASP A 225 12.99 -0.84 -16.67
CA ASP A 225 13.89 -0.12 -15.77
C ASP A 225 15.21 -0.85 -15.54
N SER A 226 15.15 -2.15 -15.31
CA SER A 226 16.34 -2.99 -15.14
C SER A 226 17.16 -3.05 -16.42
N GLY A 227 16.54 -2.78 -17.57
CA GLY A 227 17.18 -2.87 -18.88
C GLY A 227 17.59 -4.30 -19.23
N VAL A 228 17.03 -5.33 -18.58
CA VAL A 228 17.40 -6.73 -18.79
C VAL A 228 17.32 -7.15 -20.26
N LEU A 229 16.32 -6.65 -21.00
CA LEU A 229 16.15 -6.90 -22.44
C LEU A 229 17.12 -6.08 -23.31
N LYS A 230 17.67 -4.97 -22.81
CA LYS A 230 18.72 -4.20 -23.49
C LYS A 230 20.11 -4.83 -23.29
N ASN A 231 20.32 -5.41 -22.11
CA ASN A 231 21.62 -5.91 -21.66
C ASN A 231 21.87 -7.39 -22.00
N ASN A 232 20.86 -8.11 -22.49
CA ASN A 232 20.95 -9.55 -22.78
C ASN A 232 20.39 -9.89 -24.15
N SER A 233 20.98 -10.89 -24.82
CA SER A 233 20.44 -11.44 -26.07
C SER A 233 19.37 -12.51 -25.79
N ALA A 234 18.47 -12.74 -26.74
CA ALA A 234 17.42 -13.76 -26.62
C ALA A 234 18.01 -15.16 -26.38
N THR A 235 19.15 -15.46 -27.01
CA THR A 235 19.86 -16.73 -26.80
C THR A 235 20.40 -16.86 -25.39
N LYS A 236 20.90 -15.78 -24.78
CA LYS A 236 21.38 -15.77 -23.39
C LYS A 236 20.22 -15.98 -22.42
N ILE A 237 19.11 -15.26 -22.64
CA ILE A 237 17.88 -15.39 -21.85
C ILE A 237 17.35 -16.83 -21.91
N LYS A 238 17.27 -17.45 -23.10
CA LYS A 238 16.85 -18.84 -23.26
C LYS A 238 17.74 -19.83 -22.50
N LYS A 239 19.07 -19.66 -22.57
CA LYS A 239 20.00 -20.52 -21.84
C LYS A 239 19.81 -20.42 -20.32
N LEU A 240 19.64 -19.21 -19.80
CA LEU A 240 19.40 -18.99 -18.38
C LEU A 240 18.06 -19.59 -17.94
N ALA A 241 16.99 -19.38 -18.72
CA ALA A 241 15.68 -19.96 -18.44
C ALA A 241 15.73 -21.49 -18.40
N GLN A 242 16.40 -22.12 -19.38
CA GLN A 242 16.59 -23.58 -19.40
C GLN A 242 17.37 -24.08 -18.19
N SER A 243 18.39 -23.33 -17.73
CA SER A 243 19.14 -23.69 -16.52
C SER A 243 18.27 -23.67 -15.25
N CYS A 244 17.24 -22.82 -15.26
CA CYS A 244 16.21 -22.72 -14.23
C CYS A 244 14.96 -23.54 -14.57
N GLY A 245 15.03 -24.58 -15.42
CA GLY A 245 13.89 -25.45 -15.71
C GLY A 245 12.69 -24.80 -16.41
N LEU A 246 12.82 -23.56 -16.91
CA LEU A 246 11.79 -22.84 -17.63
C LEU A 246 12.00 -22.97 -19.14
N GLU A 247 10.98 -23.45 -19.85
CA GLU A 247 11.03 -23.57 -21.30
C GLU A 247 10.62 -22.26 -21.97
N ILE A 248 11.57 -21.61 -22.67
CA ILE A 248 11.29 -20.43 -23.48
C ILE A 248 11.73 -20.65 -24.93
N THR A 249 10.87 -20.25 -25.86
CA THR A 249 11.10 -20.36 -27.30
C THR A 249 11.80 -19.12 -27.85
N VAL A 250 12.81 -19.34 -28.70
CA VAL A 250 13.52 -18.28 -29.42
C VAL A 250 13.54 -18.65 -30.89
N GLU A 251 13.07 -17.75 -31.74
CA GLU A 251 13.09 -17.88 -33.20
C GLU A 251 13.67 -16.61 -33.81
N ASN A 252 14.50 -16.72 -34.85
CA ASN A 252 15.11 -15.57 -35.52
C ASN A 252 15.78 -14.56 -34.57
N LYS A 253 16.44 -15.07 -33.50
CA LYS A 253 17.08 -14.28 -32.43
C LYS A 253 16.10 -13.45 -31.58
N ARG A 254 14.80 -13.76 -31.61
CA ARG A 254 13.74 -13.10 -30.83
C ARG A 254 13.10 -14.07 -29.84
N LEU A 255 12.77 -13.56 -28.66
CA LEU A 255 12.02 -14.26 -27.63
C LEU A 255 10.55 -14.33 -28.02
N ILE A 256 10.01 -15.53 -28.17
CA ILE A 256 8.58 -15.70 -28.47
C ILE A 256 7.78 -15.50 -27.18
N ILE A 257 6.83 -14.56 -27.21
CA ILE A 257 5.85 -14.37 -26.14
C ILE A 257 4.55 -15.06 -26.60
N PRO A 258 4.13 -16.16 -25.95
CA PRO A 258 2.94 -16.90 -26.35
C PRO A 258 1.66 -16.11 -26.04
N PRO A 259 0.54 -16.42 -26.70
CA PRO A 259 -0.76 -15.79 -26.39
C PRO A 259 -1.40 -16.30 -25.08
N ASP A 260 -0.80 -17.31 -24.44
CA ASP A 260 -1.27 -17.85 -23.18
C ASP A 260 -0.85 -16.97 -21.99
N LYS A 261 -1.84 -16.43 -21.28
CA LYS A 261 -1.61 -15.49 -20.17
C LYS A 261 -0.79 -16.09 -19.02
N LYS A 262 -0.91 -17.39 -18.74
CA LYS A 262 -0.14 -18.05 -17.67
C LYS A 262 1.34 -18.09 -18.05
N LYS A 263 1.66 -18.54 -19.27
CA LYS A 263 3.03 -18.57 -19.79
C LYS A 263 3.66 -17.18 -19.93
N VAL A 264 2.88 -16.17 -20.33
CA VAL A 264 3.35 -14.77 -20.32
C VAL A 264 3.80 -14.36 -18.92
N LYS A 265 3.02 -14.67 -17.89
CA LYS A 265 3.39 -14.35 -16.50
C LYS A 265 4.64 -15.09 -16.04
N GLU A 266 4.84 -16.34 -16.44
CA GLU A 266 6.06 -17.09 -16.15
C GLU A 266 7.30 -16.47 -16.80
N ILE A 267 7.22 -16.10 -18.10
CA ILE A 267 8.32 -15.45 -18.82
C ILE A 267 8.64 -14.08 -18.22
N LEU A 268 7.62 -13.25 -17.97
CA LEU A 268 7.82 -11.93 -17.36
C LEU A 268 8.35 -12.02 -15.93
N GLY A 269 7.90 -13.01 -15.15
CA GLY A 269 8.44 -13.30 -13.83
C GLY A 269 9.92 -13.70 -13.90
N PHE A 270 10.31 -14.55 -14.84
CA PHE A 270 11.72 -14.90 -15.05
C PHE A 270 12.58 -13.70 -15.45
N LEU A 271 12.09 -12.84 -16.34
CA LEU A 271 12.81 -11.62 -16.76
C LEU A 271 12.95 -10.60 -15.62
N ASP A 272 12.15 -10.72 -14.57
CA ASP A 272 12.18 -9.91 -13.36
C ASP A 272 12.79 -10.68 -12.16
N ASP A 273 13.64 -11.68 -12.45
CA ASP A 273 14.35 -12.51 -11.46
C ASP A 273 13.46 -13.18 -10.39
N GLU A 274 12.16 -13.35 -10.66
CA GLU A 274 11.24 -14.06 -9.75
C GLU A 274 11.31 -15.58 -9.89
N VAL A 275 11.98 -16.10 -10.93
CA VAL A 275 12.12 -17.53 -11.18
C VAL A 275 13.54 -17.96 -10.84
N TYR A 276 13.69 -18.85 -9.88
CA TYR A 276 15.00 -19.32 -9.43
C TYR A 276 15.01 -20.82 -9.18
N LYS A 277 16.21 -21.41 -9.20
CA LYS A 277 16.44 -22.81 -8.89
C LYS A 277 16.89 -22.94 -7.45
N GLY A 278 16.23 -23.81 -6.67
CA GLY A 278 16.61 -24.07 -5.28
C GLY A 278 17.97 -24.74 -5.20
N ALA A 279 18.88 -24.18 -4.39
CA ALA A 279 20.27 -24.63 -4.31
C ALA A 279 20.46 -26.09 -3.83
N PHE A 280 19.46 -26.66 -3.15
CA PHE A 280 19.51 -28.03 -2.61
C PHE A 280 18.53 -28.98 -3.31
N SER A 281 17.33 -28.51 -3.62
CA SER A 281 16.31 -29.34 -4.25
C SER A 281 16.48 -29.46 -5.77
N GLU A 282 17.25 -28.55 -6.39
CA GLU A 282 17.34 -28.39 -7.85
C GLU A 282 15.96 -28.11 -8.52
N GLU A 283 14.94 -27.83 -7.72
CA GLU A 283 13.58 -27.51 -8.16
C GLU A 283 13.47 -26.02 -8.51
N THR A 284 12.55 -25.69 -9.41
CA THR A 284 12.33 -24.29 -9.84
C THR A 284 11.14 -23.69 -9.09
N TYR A 285 11.34 -22.49 -8.55
CA TYR A 285 10.37 -21.76 -7.73
C TYR A 285 10.09 -20.35 -8.26
N ILE A 286 8.94 -19.79 -7.89
CA ILE A 286 8.54 -18.41 -8.17
C ILE A 286 8.51 -17.61 -6.85
N THR A 287 9.24 -16.51 -6.70
CA THR A 287 9.43 -15.78 -5.42
C THR A 287 8.13 -15.37 -4.69
N ASN A 288 7.03 -15.15 -5.41
CA ASN A 288 5.75 -14.76 -4.79
C ASN A 288 4.91 -15.93 -4.24
N SER A 289 5.35 -17.18 -4.40
CA SER A 289 4.73 -18.34 -3.78
C SER A 289 5.68 -19.54 -3.86
N LYS A 290 5.86 -20.33 -2.80
CA LYS A 290 6.55 -21.64 -2.87
C LYS A 290 5.79 -22.66 -3.75
N ARG A 291 5.44 -22.29 -4.98
CA ARG A 291 4.80 -23.11 -5.99
C ARG A 291 5.88 -23.57 -6.94
N LYS A 292 5.87 -24.87 -7.22
CA LYS A 292 6.72 -25.45 -8.26
C LYS A 292 6.26 -24.91 -9.62
N VAL A 293 7.22 -24.65 -10.50
CA VAL A 293 6.92 -24.45 -11.92
C VAL A 293 6.49 -25.81 -12.49
N GLN A 294 5.26 -25.89 -13.01
CA GLN A 294 4.66 -27.06 -13.67
C GLN A 294 4.18 -26.70 -15.05
#